data_AF-A0AAV0KVP0-F1
#
_entry.id   AF-A0AAV0KVP0-F1
#
_cell.length_a   1.000
_cell.length_b   1.000
_cell.length_c   1.000
_cell.angle_alpha   90.00
_cell.angle_beta   90.00
_cell.angle_gamma   90.00
#
_symmetry.space_group_name_H-M   'P 1'
#
loop_
_entity.id
_entity.type
_entity.pdbx_description
1 polymer ?
#
loop_
_entity_poly.entity_id
_entity_poly.type
_entity_poly.pdbx_seq_one_letter_code
_entity_poly.pdbx_strand_id
1 'polypeptide(L)'
;SIWHSGRLQEEFPLRCPSRGSTAATSNSYYPTRRRHKPAANVSCPAYFRWIHEDLRQWKGSGITREMVEGGRRSAHFRLVIVEGRAYVDKYRTALQTRDVYTLWGILQLLRWYPGRLPDLELLFDCDDRPVVRRRRPNSGPPPPPLFRYCSDGASLDIVFPDWSFWGWYV
;
A
#
# COMPACT_ATOMS: atom_id res chain seq x y z
N SER A 1 -29.70 11.56 -10.71
CA SER A 1 -29.89 12.28 -9.44
C SER A 1 -29.82 11.32 -8.26
N ILE A 2 -28.63 10.82 -7.89
CA ILE A 2 -28.47 9.94 -6.71
C ILE A 2 -27.05 10.16 -6.13
N TRP A 3 -26.85 11.25 -5.40
CA TRP A 3 -25.70 11.44 -4.51
C TRP A 3 -26.12 12.28 -3.32
N HIS A 4 -27.03 11.79 -2.50
CA HIS A 4 -27.24 12.31 -1.16
C HIS A 4 -27.36 11.11 -0.21
N SER A 5 -26.22 10.51 0.12
CA SER A 5 -26.07 9.77 1.36
C SER A 5 -25.22 10.65 2.26
N GLY A 6 -25.83 11.15 3.34
CA GLY A 6 -25.25 12.06 4.32
C GLY A 6 -24.08 11.43 5.09
N ARG A 7 -22.95 11.25 4.41
CA ARG A 7 -21.67 10.98 5.03
C ARG A 7 -21.17 12.34 5.54
N LEU A 8 -20.99 12.48 6.85
CA LEU A 8 -20.28 13.63 7.41
C LEU A 8 -18.93 13.74 6.68
N GLN A 9 -18.78 14.75 5.83
CA GLN A 9 -17.51 15.07 5.20
C GLN A 9 -16.62 15.67 6.29
N GLU A 10 -15.85 14.81 6.97
CA GLU A 10 -14.77 15.27 7.83
C GLU A 10 -13.60 15.72 6.95
N GLU A 11 -13.39 17.03 6.90
CA GLU A 11 -12.23 17.63 6.26
C GLU A 11 -10.99 17.54 7.17
N PHE A 12 -9.84 17.28 6.56
CA PHE A 12 -8.54 17.32 7.24
C PHE A 12 -7.69 18.44 6.63
N PRO A 13 -7.96 19.71 6.99
CA PRO A 13 -7.22 20.82 6.43
C PRO A 13 -5.75 20.71 6.82
N LEU A 14 -4.89 20.55 5.82
CA LEU A 14 -3.45 20.63 5.99
C LEU A 14 -3.09 22.10 6.21
N ARG A 15 -2.79 22.48 7.45
CA ARG A 15 -2.23 23.81 7.72
C ARG A 15 -0.71 23.73 7.51
N CYS A 16 -0.24 24.30 6.40
CA CYS A 16 1.19 24.40 6.12
C CYS A 16 1.81 25.53 6.98
N PRO A 17 2.95 25.31 7.65
CA PRO A 17 3.66 26.39 8.32
C PRO A 17 4.10 27.43 7.28
N SER A 18 3.94 28.71 7.58
CA SER A 18 4.50 29.79 6.77
C SER A 18 6.03 29.71 6.79
N ARG A 19 6.64 29.94 5.61
CA ARG A 19 8.10 30.01 5.43
C ARG A 19 8.70 30.95 6.49
N GLY A 20 9.50 30.40 7.40
CA GLY A 20 10.19 31.16 8.45
C GLY A 20 9.85 30.73 9.89
N SER A 21 8.82 29.92 10.10
CA SER A 21 8.48 29.42 11.45
C SER A 21 9.16 28.08 11.71
N THR A 22 10.19 28.04 12.57
CA THR A 22 10.68 26.80 13.20
C THR A 22 9.69 26.33 14.26
N ALA A 23 8.46 26.03 13.86
CA ALA A 23 7.53 25.35 14.74
C ALA A 23 7.97 23.89 14.78
N ALA A 24 8.52 23.45 15.93
CA ALA A 24 8.61 22.04 16.25
C ALA A 24 7.25 21.41 15.91
N THR A 25 7.24 20.39 15.05
CA THR A 25 6.02 19.73 14.58
C THR A 25 5.27 19.21 15.80
N SER A 26 4.31 19.99 16.28
CA SER A 26 3.55 19.66 17.47
C SER A 26 2.80 18.35 17.18
N ASN A 27 3.01 17.33 18.01
CA ASN A 27 2.23 16.07 17.98
C ASN A 27 0.70 16.28 18.03
N SER A 28 0.25 17.52 18.28
CA SER A 28 -1.14 17.98 18.28
C SER A 28 -1.74 18.21 16.88
N TYR A 29 -0.97 18.19 15.78
CA TYR A 29 -1.46 18.60 14.47
C TYR A 29 -2.38 17.57 13.78
N TYR A 30 -2.39 16.32 14.27
CA TYR A 30 -3.07 15.23 13.60
C TYR A 30 -3.85 14.40 14.61
N PRO A 31 -5.20 14.39 14.57
CA PRO A 31 -6.01 13.56 15.46
C PRO A 31 -5.73 12.07 15.15
N THR A 32 -5.07 11.39 16.10
CA THR A 32 -4.66 9.98 16.01
C THR A 32 -5.77 9.00 16.40
N ARG A 33 -6.95 9.47 16.79
CA ARG A 33 -8.05 8.62 17.27
C ARG A 33 -9.34 8.89 16.50
N ARG A 34 -9.53 8.18 15.39
CA ARG A 34 -10.85 8.07 14.75
C ARG A 34 -11.63 6.93 15.41
N ARG A 35 -12.75 7.27 16.06
CA ARG A 35 -13.79 6.28 16.37
C ARG A 35 -14.54 5.98 15.07
N HIS A 36 -14.02 5.05 14.26
CA HIS A 36 -14.81 4.49 13.16
C HIS A 36 -16.01 3.78 13.77
N LYS A 37 -17.20 4.37 13.65
CA LYS A 37 -18.44 3.61 13.87
C LYS A 37 -18.48 2.53 12.79
N PRO A 38 -18.45 1.23 13.13
CA PRO A 38 -18.60 0.20 12.11
C PRO A 38 -19.93 0.44 11.40
N ALA A 39 -19.88 0.60 10.08
CA ALA A 39 -21.10 0.64 9.29
C ALA A 39 -21.78 -0.71 9.43
N ALA A 40 -22.97 -0.73 10.04
CA ALA A 40 -23.75 -1.96 10.15
C ALA A 40 -24.16 -2.43 8.75
N ASN A 41 -23.96 -3.72 8.46
CA ASN A 41 -24.45 -4.44 7.28
C ASN A 41 -23.93 -4.03 5.90
N VAL A 42 -22.65 -3.67 5.77
CA VAL A 42 -22.02 -3.56 4.43
C VAL A 42 -21.37 -4.89 4.05
N SER A 43 -21.91 -5.57 3.03
CA SER A 43 -21.24 -6.70 2.39
C SER A 43 -19.90 -6.26 1.81
N CYS A 44 -18.87 -7.09 1.92
CA CYS A 44 -17.55 -6.80 1.36
C CYS A 44 -17.69 -6.57 -0.16
N PRO A 45 -17.31 -5.39 -0.68
CA PRO A 45 -17.42 -5.12 -2.11
C PRO A 45 -16.75 -6.19 -2.97
N ALA A 46 -17.41 -6.60 -4.07
CA ALA A 46 -16.99 -7.74 -4.88
C ALA A 46 -15.56 -7.63 -5.43
N TYR A 47 -15.04 -6.42 -5.64
CA TYR A 47 -13.67 -6.22 -6.11
C TYR A 47 -12.60 -6.67 -5.11
N PHE A 48 -12.89 -6.71 -3.80
CA PHE A 48 -11.93 -7.20 -2.81
C PHE A 48 -11.68 -8.71 -2.91
N ARG A 49 -12.50 -9.46 -3.68
CA ARG A 49 -12.24 -10.88 -3.95
C ARG A 49 -10.87 -11.10 -4.62
N TRP A 50 -10.37 -10.13 -5.37
CA TRP A 50 -9.10 -10.23 -6.08
C TRP A 50 -7.90 -10.26 -5.14
N ILE A 51 -8.00 -9.68 -3.94
CA ILE A 51 -6.96 -9.83 -2.90
C ILE A 51 -6.73 -11.32 -2.59
N HIS A 52 -7.81 -12.11 -2.51
CA HIS A 52 -7.71 -13.54 -2.27
C HIS A 52 -7.16 -14.32 -3.47
N GLU A 53 -7.32 -13.81 -4.69
CA GLU A 53 -6.73 -14.39 -5.90
C GLU A 53 -5.23 -14.12 -5.95
N ASP A 54 -4.82 -12.86 -5.79
CA ASP A 54 -3.42 -12.42 -5.88
C ASP A 54 -2.54 -13.09 -4.81
N LEU A 55 -3.10 -13.28 -3.61
CA LEU A 55 -2.40 -13.93 -2.49
C LEU A 55 -2.55 -15.46 -2.47
N ARG A 56 -3.36 -16.05 -3.35
CA ARG A 56 -3.71 -17.48 -3.30
C ARG A 56 -2.48 -18.39 -3.31
N GLN A 57 -1.50 -18.03 -4.11
CA GLN A 57 -0.28 -18.81 -4.33
C GLN A 57 0.55 -19.04 -3.05
N TRP A 58 0.46 -18.14 -2.07
CA TRP A 58 1.16 -18.25 -0.79
C TRP A 58 0.26 -18.72 0.37
N LYS A 59 -1.02 -19.00 0.11
CA LYS A 59 -2.00 -19.33 1.15
C LYS A 59 -1.60 -20.56 1.98
N GLY A 60 -1.01 -21.57 1.34
CA GLY A 60 -0.60 -22.81 2.00
C GLY A 60 0.84 -22.81 2.52
N SER A 61 1.76 -22.15 1.79
CA SER A 61 3.19 -22.13 2.14
C SER A 61 3.57 -21.01 3.11
N GLY A 62 2.74 -19.97 3.20
CA GLY A 62 3.16 -18.68 3.75
C GLY A 62 4.18 -17.98 2.84
N ILE A 63 4.67 -16.84 3.35
CA ILE A 63 5.71 -16.02 2.73
C ILE A 63 6.93 -16.09 3.64
N THR A 64 8.05 -16.60 3.14
CA THR A 64 9.28 -16.70 3.93
C THR A 64 10.20 -15.49 3.72
N ARG A 65 11.18 -15.32 4.60
CA ARG A 65 12.16 -14.24 4.49
C ARG A 65 12.96 -14.33 3.19
N GLU A 66 13.33 -15.54 2.79
CA GLU A 66 14.09 -15.82 1.57
C GLU A 66 13.32 -15.40 0.32
N MET A 67 11.99 -15.58 0.32
CA MET A 67 11.14 -15.15 -0.78
C MET A 67 11.11 -13.63 -0.90
N VAL A 68 11.01 -12.92 0.22
CA VAL A 68 11.05 -11.46 0.23
C VAL A 68 12.42 -10.97 -0.23
N GLU A 69 13.52 -11.47 0.33
CA GLU A 69 14.87 -11.09 -0.11
C GLU A 69 15.11 -11.40 -1.60
N GLY A 70 14.56 -12.50 -2.11
CA GLY A 70 14.62 -12.86 -3.54
C GLY A 70 13.95 -11.82 -4.46
N GLY A 71 12.95 -11.08 -3.96
CA GLY A 71 12.26 -10.01 -4.67
C GLY A 71 13.02 -8.68 -4.71
N ARG A 72 14.07 -8.49 -3.90
CA ARG A 72 14.83 -7.23 -3.78
C ARG A 72 15.32 -6.69 -5.12
N ARG A 73 15.79 -7.57 -6.01
CA ARG A 73 16.30 -7.20 -7.35
C ARG A 73 15.22 -6.63 -8.28
N SER A 74 13.95 -6.98 -8.03
CA SER A 74 12.80 -6.50 -8.81
C SER A 74 12.11 -5.31 -8.15
N ALA A 75 12.31 -5.06 -6.85
CA ALA A 75 11.68 -3.95 -6.17
C ALA A 75 12.37 -2.61 -6.46
N HIS A 76 11.57 -1.53 -6.41
CA HIS A 76 12.00 -0.15 -6.36
C HIS A 76 12.24 0.30 -4.91
N PHE A 77 11.36 -0.10 -4.00
CA PHE A 77 11.52 0.13 -2.57
C PHE A 77 10.93 -1.01 -1.74
N ARG A 78 11.43 -1.13 -0.51
CA ARG A 78 10.89 -1.94 0.57
C ARG A 78 10.21 -1.01 1.57
N LEU A 79 8.99 -1.36 1.96
CA LEU A 79 8.27 -0.73 3.05
C LEU A 79 8.14 -1.72 4.21
N VAL A 80 8.48 -1.26 5.41
CA VAL A 80 8.28 -2.01 6.65
C VAL A 80 7.38 -1.19 7.56
N ILE A 81 6.34 -1.80 8.10
CA ILE A 81 5.49 -1.21 9.14
C ILE A 81 5.75 -2.00 10.41
N VAL A 82 6.18 -1.32 11.47
CA VAL A 82 6.37 -1.89 12.81
C VAL A 82 5.81 -0.91 13.82
N GLU A 83 4.93 -1.37 14.70
CA GLU A 83 4.30 -0.55 15.75
C GLU A 83 3.60 0.72 15.18
N GLY A 84 2.99 0.59 14.01
CA GLY A 84 2.32 1.69 13.31
C GLY A 84 3.24 2.75 12.70
N ARG A 85 4.57 2.51 12.68
CA ARG A 85 5.56 3.37 12.03
C ARG A 85 6.02 2.74 10.71
N ALA A 86 6.03 3.53 9.65
CA ALA A 86 6.51 3.12 8.34
C ALA A 86 7.99 3.47 8.15
N TYR A 87 8.77 2.51 7.67
CA TYR A 87 10.18 2.62 7.31
C TYR A 87 10.35 2.24 5.85
N VAL A 88 11.15 3.00 5.11
CA VAL A 88 11.34 2.80 3.66
C VAL A 88 12.81 2.64 3.35
N ASP A 89 13.16 1.56 2.68
CA ASP A 89 14.48 1.34 2.08
C ASP A 89 14.33 1.43 0.56
N LYS A 90 14.97 2.42 -0.07
CA LYS A 90 14.88 2.66 -1.52
C LYS A 90 16.01 1.93 -2.22
N TYR A 91 15.66 1.05 -3.15
CA TYR A 91 16.63 0.27 -3.92
C TYR A 91 16.98 0.93 -5.25
N ARG A 92 15.98 1.49 -5.94
CA ARG A 92 16.11 2.07 -7.27
C ARG A 92 15.17 3.25 -7.43
N THR A 93 15.50 4.16 -8.33
CA THR A 93 14.66 5.30 -8.68
C THR A 93 13.39 4.82 -9.38
N ALA A 94 12.22 5.18 -8.86
CA ALA A 94 10.95 4.96 -9.52
C ALA A 94 10.72 6.00 -10.62
N LEU A 95 9.98 5.64 -11.66
CA LEU A 95 9.52 6.60 -12.67
C LEU A 95 8.65 7.68 -12.00
N GLN A 96 8.93 8.94 -12.31
CA GLN A 96 8.17 10.09 -11.82
C GLN A 96 8.02 10.09 -10.28
N THR A 97 6.83 10.41 -9.78
CA THR A 97 6.50 10.52 -8.36
C THR A 97 5.78 9.28 -7.84
N ARG A 98 5.90 8.15 -8.54
CA ARG A 98 5.09 6.94 -8.29
C ARG A 98 5.32 6.38 -6.89
N ASP A 99 6.57 6.27 -6.46
CA ASP A 99 6.92 5.82 -5.11
C ASP A 99 6.41 6.80 -4.04
N VAL A 100 6.59 8.11 -4.27
CA VAL A 100 6.16 9.17 -3.33
C VAL A 100 4.66 9.10 -3.06
N TYR A 101 3.82 9.00 -4.09
CA TYR A 101 2.37 8.99 -3.91
C TYR A 101 1.83 7.66 -3.37
N THR A 102 2.45 6.53 -3.72
CA THR A 102 2.16 5.24 -3.07
C THR A 102 2.47 5.30 -1.57
N LEU A 103 3.63 5.84 -1.19
CA LEU A 103 3.98 6.05 0.21
C LEU A 103 3.02 7.02 0.90
N TRP A 104 2.64 8.11 0.23
CA TRP A 104 1.68 9.08 0.78
C TRP A 104 0.32 8.44 1.05
N GLY A 105 -0.17 7.60 0.13
CA GLY A 105 -1.40 6.83 0.31
C GLY A 105 -1.34 5.90 1.52
N ILE A 106 -0.23 5.19 1.70
CA ILE A 106 -0.01 4.32 2.85
C ILE A 106 0.04 5.12 4.16
N LEU A 107 0.66 6.30 4.15
CA LEU A 107 0.63 7.21 5.31
C LEU A 107 -0.80 7.68 5.63
N GLN A 108 -1.65 7.90 4.62
CA GLN A 108 -3.07 8.19 4.87
C GLN A 108 -3.78 7.00 5.52
N LEU A 109 -3.49 5.76 5.08
CA LEU A 109 -4.07 4.55 5.67
C LEU A 109 -3.65 4.37 7.14
N LEU A 110 -2.37 4.55 7.46
CA LEU A 110 -1.88 4.53 8.84
C LEU A 110 -2.55 5.61 9.70
N ARG A 111 -2.79 6.79 9.13
CA ARG A 111 -3.50 7.89 9.82
C ARG A 111 -4.97 7.57 10.06
N TRP A 112 -5.66 7.01 9.07
CA TRP A 112 -7.09 6.76 9.16
C TRP A 112 -7.44 5.50 9.94
N TYR A 113 -6.54 4.52 9.98
CA TYR A 113 -6.76 3.23 10.64
C TYR A 113 -5.62 2.89 11.63
N PRO A 114 -5.36 3.75 12.63
CA PRO A 114 -4.27 3.56 13.58
C PRO A 114 -4.46 2.25 14.36
N GLY A 115 -3.39 1.46 14.45
CA GLY A 115 -3.39 0.16 15.12
C GLY A 115 -4.18 -0.95 14.41
N ARG A 116 -4.70 -0.72 13.19
CA ARG A 116 -5.38 -1.78 12.41
C ARG A 116 -4.47 -2.46 11.39
N LEU A 117 -3.38 -1.80 10.97
CA LEU A 117 -2.37 -2.43 10.13
C LEU A 117 -1.42 -3.23 11.04
N PRO A 118 -1.21 -4.53 10.78
CA PRO A 118 -0.24 -5.32 11.52
C PRO A 118 1.18 -4.92 11.16
N ASP A 119 2.14 -5.43 11.91
CA ASP A 119 3.53 -5.41 11.50
C ASP A 119 3.69 -6.22 10.21
N LEU A 120 4.26 -5.60 9.18
CA LEU A 120 4.34 -6.18 7.84
C LEU A 120 5.50 -5.60 7.05
N GLU A 121 5.93 -6.36 6.04
CA GLU A 121 6.96 -5.95 5.08
C GLU A 121 6.44 -6.15 3.66
N LEU A 122 6.59 -5.13 2.81
CA LEU A 122 6.12 -5.11 1.43
C LEU A 122 7.25 -4.68 0.50
N LEU A 123 7.33 -5.34 -0.65
CA LEU A 123 8.19 -4.93 -1.76
C LEU A 123 7.35 -4.33 -2.87
N PHE A 124 7.71 -3.14 -3.32
CA PHE A 124 6.99 -2.45 -4.39
C PHE A 124 7.87 -2.35 -5.63
N ASP A 125 7.30 -2.67 -6.78
CA ASP A 125 7.83 -2.32 -8.08
C ASP A 125 6.87 -1.34 -8.77
N CYS A 126 7.39 -0.16 -9.09
CA CYS A 126 6.62 0.98 -9.58
C CYS A 126 6.42 1.02 -11.10
N ASP A 127 6.93 0.05 -11.87
CA ASP A 127 6.72 0.01 -13.33
C ASP A 127 5.39 -0.66 -13.71
N ASP A 128 4.97 -0.51 -14.97
CA ASP A 128 3.67 -0.98 -15.45
C ASP A 128 3.65 -2.44 -15.92
N ARG A 129 4.82 -3.03 -16.24
CA ARG A 129 4.91 -4.40 -16.77
C ARG A 129 5.11 -5.42 -15.65
N PRO A 130 4.26 -6.46 -15.55
CA PRO A 130 4.44 -7.49 -14.53
C PRO A 130 5.71 -8.31 -14.76
N VAL A 131 6.36 -8.74 -13.67
CA VAL A 131 7.68 -9.39 -13.71
C VAL A 131 7.69 -10.76 -13.04
N VAL A 132 6.74 -11.04 -12.15
CA VAL A 132 6.67 -12.34 -11.47
C VAL A 132 5.78 -13.27 -12.30
N ARG A 133 6.38 -13.97 -13.26
CA ARG A 133 5.62 -14.90 -14.12
C ARG A 133 5.11 -16.12 -13.37
N ARG A 134 3.91 -16.57 -13.72
CA ARG A 134 3.38 -17.89 -13.34
C ARG A 134 4.31 -18.97 -13.84
N ARG A 135 4.66 -19.90 -12.96
CA ARG A 135 5.47 -21.07 -13.29
C ARG A 135 4.67 -22.34 -13.09
N ARG A 136 5.13 -23.44 -13.66
CA ARG A 136 4.53 -24.76 -13.42
C ARG A 136 4.65 -25.11 -11.92
N PRO A 137 3.71 -25.85 -11.34
CA PRO A 137 3.88 -26.39 -10.00
C PRO A 137 5.25 -27.09 -9.87
N ASN A 138 5.95 -26.86 -8.75
CA ASN A 138 7.28 -27.42 -8.44
C ASN A 138 8.46 -26.97 -9.33
N SER A 139 8.31 -25.90 -10.13
CA SER A 139 9.39 -25.41 -11.01
C SER A 139 10.27 -24.32 -10.36
N GLY A 140 10.94 -24.70 -9.28
CA GLY A 140 11.93 -23.87 -8.58
C GLY A 140 11.40 -23.20 -7.31
N PRO A 141 12.13 -22.23 -6.75
CA PRO A 141 11.74 -21.57 -5.50
C PRO A 141 10.41 -20.83 -5.67
N PRO A 142 9.61 -20.72 -4.59
CA PRO A 142 8.37 -19.95 -4.60
C PRO A 142 8.60 -18.50 -5.08
N PRO A 143 7.64 -17.93 -5.83
CA PRO A 143 7.74 -16.58 -6.37
C PRO A 143 7.78 -15.54 -5.23
N PRO A 144 8.54 -14.44 -5.37
CA PRO A 144 8.54 -13.37 -4.38
C PRO A 144 7.20 -12.62 -4.37
N PRO A 145 6.68 -12.21 -3.19
CA PRO A 145 5.49 -11.38 -3.10
C PRO A 145 5.83 -9.92 -3.44
N LEU A 146 5.61 -9.55 -4.71
CA LEU A 146 5.93 -8.23 -5.23
C LEU A 146 4.63 -7.46 -5.53
N PHE A 147 4.51 -6.24 -4.98
CA PHE A 147 3.38 -5.36 -5.21
C PHE A 147 3.61 -4.48 -6.44
N ARG A 148 2.55 -4.29 -7.23
CA ARG A 148 2.55 -3.48 -8.46
C ARG A 148 1.21 -2.80 -8.70
N TYR A 149 1.17 -1.89 -9.67
CA TYR A 149 -0.07 -1.22 -10.10
C TYR A 149 -0.87 -2.03 -11.14
N CYS A 150 -0.18 -2.89 -11.90
CA CYS A 150 -0.75 -3.69 -12.98
C CYS A 150 -0.28 -5.15 -12.88
N SER A 151 -1.15 -6.08 -13.30
CA SER A 151 -0.85 -7.51 -13.43
C SER A 151 -1.67 -8.12 -14.57
N ASP A 152 -1.37 -9.36 -14.94
CA ASP A 152 -2.07 -10.13 -15.97
C ASP A 152 -2.29 -11.59 -15.53
N GLY A 153 -3.11 -12.35 -16.27
CA GLY A 153 -3.43 -13.75 -15.91
C GLY A 153 -2.24 -14.72 -15.96
N ALA A 154 -1.12 -14.30 -16.55
CA ALA A 154 0.13 -15.04 -16.64
C ALA A 154 1.17 -14.60 -15.59
N SER A 155 0.80 -13.67 -14.70
CA SER A 155 1.68 -13.07 -13.72
C SER A 155 1.11 -13.22 -12.30
N LEU A 156 1.96 -12.99 -11.32
CA LEU A 156 1.75 -13.28 -9.90
C LEU A 156 2.01 -12.07 -9.01
N ASP A 157 2.27 -10.92 -9.64
CA ASP A 157 2.39 -9.62 -8.99
C ASP A 157 1.07 -9.28 -8.27
N ILE A 158 1.18 -8.81 -7.04
CA ILE A 158 0.05 -8.45 -6.18
C ILE A 158 -0.39 -7.03 -6.53
N VAL A 159 -1.65 -6.85 -6.94
CA VAL A 159 -2.11 -5.54 -7.36
C VAL A 159 -2.36 -4.64 -6.15
N PHE A 160 -1.81 -3.44 -6.20
CA PHE A 160 -2.02 -2.36 -5.25
C PHE A 160 -2.66 -1.16 -5.97
N PRO A 161 -3.52 -0.36 -5.31
CA PRO A 161 -4.04 0.87 -5.90
C PRO A 161 -2.92 1.74 -6.47
N ASP A 162 -3.07 2.14 -7.74
CA ASP A 162 -2.07 2.91 -8.46
C ASP A 162 -1.74 4.23 -7.76
N TRP A 163 -0.50 4.70 -7.91
CA TRP A 163 -0.02 5.96 -7.36
C TRP A 163 -0.93 7.15 -7.74
N SER A 164 -1.52 7.15 -8.94
CA SER A 164 -2.44 8.18 -9.41
C SER A 164 -3.74 8.27 -8.60
N PHE A 165 -4.11 7.23 -7.85
CA PHE A 165 -5.24 7.29 -6.92
C PHE A 165 -5.02 8.34 -5.81
N TRP A 166 -3.75 8.55 -5.44
CA TRP A 166 -3.35 9.41 -4.33
C TRP A 166 -2.93 10.81 -4.79
N GLY A 167 -2.47 10.92 -6.03
CA GLY A 167 -2.12 12.18 -6.67
C GLY A 167 -0.95 12.02 -7.64
N TRP A 168 -0.61 13.12 -8.29
CA TRP A 168 0.52 13.23 -9.19
C TRP A 168 0.95 14.69 -9.29
N TYR A 169 2.23 14.92 -9.55
CA TYR A 169 2.71 16.18 -10.13
C TYR A 169 3.70 15.85 -11.24
N VAL A 170 3.75 16.71 -12.24
CA VAL A 170 4.67 16.62 -13.38
C VAL A 170 5.80 17.61 -13.19
#